data_AF-A0A8J4TNP7-F1
#
_entry.id   AF-A0A8J4TNP7-F1
#
_cell.length_a   1.000
_cell.length_b   1.000
_cell.length_c   1.000
_cell.angle_alpha   90.00
_cell.angle_beta   90.00
_cell.angle_gamma   90.00
#
_symmetry.space_group_name_H-M   'P 1'
#
loop_
_entity.id
_entity.type
_entity.pdbx_description
1 polymer ?
#
loop_
_entity_poly.entity_id
_entity_poly.type
_entity_poly.pdbx_seq_one_letter_code
_entity_poly.pdbx_strand_id
1 'polypeptide(L)'
;MKPADNYNLLQRIREWNATRLDLFKISEPNKRNEFHGVVRFFFQGDDMKYQAKCLRISNTSTACQLVNTLVDKFHPDLKMLTAGRYALYEYSSSTGEHFNKPMKPEGDRTTI
;
A
#
# COMPACT_ATOMS: atom_id res chain seq x y z
N MET A 1 6.13 18.74 9.13
CA MET A 1 6.42 18.92 7.69
C MET A 1 6.61 20.42 7.45
N LYS A 2 7.67 20.85 6.77
CA LYS A 2 7.87 22.28 6.52
C LYS A 2 6.87 22.75 5.44
N PRO A 3 6.44 24.02 5.44
CA PRO A 3 5.44 24.52 4.48
C PRO A 3 5.83 24.34 3.01
N ALA A 4 7.13 24.38 2.68
CA ALA A 4 7.64 24.13 1.33
C ALA A 4 7.45 22.67 0.87
N ASP A 5 7.51 21.71 1.78
CA ASP A 5 7.33 20.28 1.47
C ASP A 5 5.88 19.98 1.06
N ASN A 6 4.92 20.74 1.60
CA ASN A 6 3.49 20.59 1.30
C ASN A 6 3.14 21.06 -0.12
N TYR A 7 3.75 22.16 -0.58
CA TYR A 7 3.55 22.64 -1.95
C TYR A 7 4.07 21.63 -2.98
N ASN A 8 5.25 21.06 -2.72
CA ASN A 8 5.84 20.03 -3.58
C ASN A 8 4.95 18.77 -3.66
N LEU A 9 4.42 18.32 -2.52
CA LEU A 9 3.49 17.18 -2.46
C LEU A 9 2.21 17.44 -3.27
N LEU A 10 1.55 18.59 -3.08
CA LEU A 10 0.33 18.94 -3.78
C LEU A 10 0.54 19.00 -5.30
N GLN A 11 1.66 19.60 -5.73
CA GLN A 11 2.00 19.64 -7.15
C GLN A 11 2.18 18.24 -7.73
N ARG A 12 2.92 17.35 -7.04
CA ARG A 12 3.10 15.95 -7.46
C ARG A 12 1.78 15.19 -7.53
N ILE A 13 0.89 15.38 -6.56
CA ILE A 13 -0.44 14.76 -6.57
C ILE A 13 -1.26 15.23 -7.78
N ARG A 14 -1.22 16.52 -8.11
CA ARG A 14 -1.93 17.08 -9.27
C ARG A 14 -1.37 16.56 -10.59
N GLU A 15 -0.05 16.57 -10.75
CA GLU A 15 0.63 16.02 -11.92
C GLU A 15 0.36 14.53 -12.08
N TRP A 16 0.34 13.77 -10.98
CA TRP A 16 -0.10 12.39 -11.00
C TRP A 16 -1.54 12.30 -11.52
N ASN A 17 -2.48 12.91 -10.82
CA ASN A 17 -3.91 12.83 -11.12
C ASN A 17 -4.29 13.32 -12.53
N ALA A 18 -3.51 14.21 -13.14
CA ALA A 18 -3.78 14.75 -14.48
C ALA A 18 -3.75 13.68 -15.59
N THR A 19 -3.00 12.59 -15.41
CA THR A 19 -2.87 11.53 -16.44
C THR A 19 -3.44 10.18 -16.01
N ARG A 20 -4.20 10.11 -14.90
CA ARG A 20 -4.76 8.86 -14.38
C ARG A 20 -6.28 8.93 -14.33
N LEU A 21 -6.92 7.77 -14.46
CA LEU A 21 -8.37 7.62 -14.32
C LEU A 21 -8.83 8.10 -12.95
N ASP A 22 -10.05 8.65 -12.88
CA ASP A 22 -10.65 9.15 -11.64
C ASP A 22 -10.62 8.12 -10.49
N LEU A 23 -10.81 6.84 -10.83
CA LEU A 23 -10.77 5.73 -9.89
C LEU A 23 -9.42 5.59 -9.15
N PHE A 24 -8.32 6.03 -9.76
CA PHE A 24 -6.96 5.92 -9.22
C PHE A 24 -6.40 7.26 -8.72
N LYS A 25 -7.24 8.31 -8.63
CA LYS A 25 -6.80 9.61 -8.13
C LYS A 25 -6.36 9.53 -6.67
N ILE A 26 -5.21 10.14 -6.39
CA ILE A 26 -4.74 10.40 -5.03
C ILE A 26 -5.52 11.59 -4.48
N SER A 27 -6.05 11.51 -3.26
CA SER A 27 -6.76 12.64 -2.65
C SER A 27 -5.77 13.74 -2.28
N GLU A 28 -6.22 14.99 -2.25
CA GLU A 28 -5.41 16.05 -1.63
C GLU A 28 -5.25 15.76 -0.12
N PRO A 29 -4.14 16.17 0.51
CA PRO A 29 -3.94 16.02 1.95
C PRO A 29 -4.99 16.81 2.74
N ASN A 30 -5.53 16.19 3.78
CA ASN A 30 -6.46 16.83 4.71
C ASN A 30 -5.74 17.73 5.74
N LYS A 31 -6.46 18.28 6.72
CA LYS A 31 -5.88 19.13 7.78
C LYS A 31 -4.82 18.42 8.65
N ARG A 32 -4.80 17.09 8.68
CA ARG A 32 -3.83 16.25 9.38
C ARG A 32 -2.67 15.81 8.46
N ASN A 33 -2.62 16.35 7.23
CA ASN A 33 -1.68 15.97 6.18
C ASN A 33 -1.82 14.49 5.78
N GLU A 34 -3.03 13.94 5.90
CA GLU A 34 -3.37 12.59 5.42
C GLU A 34 -3.96 12.66 4.01
N PHE A 35 -3.42 11.86 3.10
CA PHE A 35 -3.92 11.67 1.75
C PHE A 35 -4.09 10.19 1.46
N HIS A 36 -5.00 9.86 0.54
CA HIS A 36 -5.35 8.49 0.20
C HIS A 36 -5.06 8.20 -1.26
N GLY A 37 -4.44 7.07 -1.55
CA GLY A 37 -4.19 6.56 -2.89
C GLY A 37 -4.71 5.13 -3.06
N VAL A 38 -4.76 4.66 -4.30
CA VAL A 38 -5.05 3.25 -4.59
C VAL A 38 -3.75 2.53 -4.92
N VAL A 39 -3.47 1.45 -4.20
CA VAL A 39 -2.32 0.59 -4.44
C VAL A 39 -2.81 -0.81 -4.83
N ARG A 40 -2.15 -1.39 -5.83
CA ARG A 40 -2.41 -2.76 -6.29
C ARG A 40 -1.42 -3.70 -5.61
N PHE A 41 -1.96 -4.64 -4.86
CA PHE A 41 -1.21 -5.72 -4.21
C PHE A 41 -1.33 -6.98 -5.04
N PHE A 42 -0.23 -7.71 -5.14
CA PHE A 42 -0.15 -9.01 -5.79
C PHE A 42 0.15 -10.07 -4.74
N PHE A 43 -0.59 -11.16 -4.79
CA PHE A 43 -0.39 -12.32 -3.95
C PHE A 43 -0.13 -13.54 -4.86
N GLN A 44 0.97 -14.24 -4.61
CA GLN A 44 1.28 -15.51 -5.24
C GLN A 44 0.97 -16.62 -4.24
N GLY A 45 -0.07 -17.40 -4.53
CA GLY A 45 -0.43 -18.57 -3.74
C GLY A 45 0.42 -19.79 -4.09
N ASP A 46 0.34 -20.81 -3.24
CA ASP A 46 1.02 -22.11 -3.43
C ASP A 46 0.55 -22.85 -4.70
N ASP A 47 -0.60 -22.48 -5.24
CA ASP A 47 -1.18 -23.02 -6.47
C ASP A 47 -0.63 -22.38 -7.76
N MET A 48 0.46 -21.60 -7.65
CA MET A 48 1.08 -20.83 -8.74
C MET A 48 0.15 -19.80 -9.39
N LYS A 49 -1.00 -19.49 -8.78
CA LYS A 49 -1.88 -18.42 -9.26
C LYS A 49 -1.52 -17.09 -8.62
N TYR A 50 -1.55 -16.06 -9.45
CA TYR A 50 -1.45 -14.68 -9.02
C TYR A 50 -2.85 -14.10 -8.83
N GLN A 51 -3.08 -13.53 -7.66
CA GLN A 51 -4.28 -12.74 -7.39
C GLN A 51 -3.87 -11.29 -7.14
N ALA A 52 -4.60 -10.36 -7.74
CA ALA A 52 -4.37 -8.93 -7.55
C ALA A 52 -5.56 -8.28 -6.85
N LYS A 53 -5.30 -7.46 -5.84
CA LYS A 53 -6.34 -6.65 -5.18
C LYS A 53 -5.87 -5.21 -5.05
N CYS A 54 -6.77 -4.29 -5.41
CA CYS A 54 -6.56 -2.86 -5.19
C CYS A 54 -7.12 -2.48 -3.82
N LEU A 55 -6.33 -1.79 -3.01
CA LEU A 55 -6.78 -1.17 -1.76
C LEU A 55 -6.62 0.34 -1.84
N ARG A 56 -7.60 1.06 -1.32
CA ARG A 56 -7.44 2.48 -1.01
C ARG A 56 -6.80 2.59 0.38
N ILE A 57 -5.63 3.23 0.44
CA ILE A 57 -4.79 3.30 1.64
C ILE A 57 -4.42 4.76 1.91
N SER A 58 -4.11 5.06 3.18
CA SER A 58 -3.59 6.36 3.60
C SER A 58 -2.06 6.33 3.62
N ASN A 59 -1.42 7.50 3.48
CA ASN A 59 -0.01 7.67 3.82
C ASN A 59 0.29 7.55 5.32
N THR A 60 -0.70 7.19 6.14
CA THR A 60 -0.59 6.84 7.56
C THR A 60 -0.94 5.37 7.83
N SER A 61 -1.29 4.60 6.80
CA SER A 61 -1.57 3.17 6.92
C SER A 61 -0.29 2.40 7.27
N THR A 62 -0.41 1.37 8.10
CA THR A 62 0.75 0.51 8.44
C THR A 62 0.72 -0.77 7.64
N ALA A 63 1.91 -1.37 7.42
CA ALA A 63 2.00 -2.68 6.77
C ALA A 63 1.14 -3.74 7.47
N CYS A 64 1.09 -3.73 8.81
CA CYS A 64 0.25 -4.63 9.59
C CYS A 64 -1.26 -4.47 9.28
N GLN A 65 -1.75 -3.23 9.23
CA GLN A 65 -3.15 -2.96 8.86
C GLN A 65 -3.47 -3.46 7.45
N LEU A 66 -2.56 -3.25 6.51
CA LEU A 66 -2.74 -3.69 5.13
C LEU A 66 -2.71 -5.21 4.99
N VAL A 67 -1.74 -5.89 5.62
CA VAL A 67 -1.66 -7.35 5.62
C VAL A 67 -2.96 -7.94 6.15
N ASN A 68 -3.44 -7.47 7.30
CA ASN A 68 -4.71 -7.96 7.87
C ASN A 68 -5.89 -7.74 6.91
N THR A 69 -5.97 -6.57 6.27
CA THR A 69 -7.02 -6.27 5.29
C THR A 69 -6.92 -7.15 4.04
N LEU A 70 -5.71 -7.44 3.57
CA LEU A 70 -5.47 -8.30 2.40
C LEU A 70 -5.81 -9.75 2.72
N VAL A 71 -5.41 -10.26 3.89
CA VAL A 71 -5.77 -11.60 4.38
C VAL A 71 -7.28 -11.75 4.42
N ASP A 72 -8.01 -10.80 4.99
CA ASP A 72 -9.48 -10.83 5.04
C ASP A 72 -10.11 -10.87 3.64
N LYS A 73 -9.48 -10.23 2.64
CA LYS A 73 -9.98 -10.20 1.26
C LYS A 73 -9.58 -11.41 0.42
N PHE A 74 -8.41 -12.01 0.66
CA PHE A 74 -7.92 -13.18 -0.09
C PHE A 74 -8.40 -14.49 0.54
N HIS A 75 -8.44 -14.58 1.87
CA HIS A 75 -8.74 -15.79 2.62
C HIS A 75 -9.56 -15.49 3.89
N PRO A 76 -10.84 -15.07 3.75
CA PRO A 76 -11.69 -14.75 4.91
C PRO A 76 -11.78 -15.90 5.93
N ASP A 77 -11.75 -17.16 5.46
CA ASP A 77 -11.87 -18.35 6.30
C ASP A 77 -10.57 -18.76 7.02
N LEU A 78 -9.40 -18.25 6.58
CA LEU A 78 -8.08 -18.67 7.11
C LEU A 78 -7.44 -17.63 8.03
N LYS A 79 -8.15 -16.54 8.34
CA LYS A 79 -7.65 -15.39 9.13
C LYS A 79 -6.91 -15.80 10.40
N MET A 80 -7.49 -16.73 11.19
CA MET A 80 -6.91 -17.18 12.46
C MET A 80 -5.65 -18.04 12.29
N LEU A 81 -5.54 -18.76 11.17
CA LEU A 81 -4.39 -19.63 10.89
C LEU A 81 -3.20 -18.83 10.36
N THR A 82 -3.46 -17.72 9.68
CA THR A 82 -2.44 -16.99 8.92
C THR A 82 -1.83 -15.78 9.63
N ALA A 83 -2.21 -15.52 10.89
CA ALA A 83 -1.65 -14.44 11.69
C ALA A 83 -0.11 -14.52 11.71
N GLY A 84 0.56 -13.41 11.35
CA GLY A 84 2.02 -13.32 11.32
C GLY A 84 2.74 -14.05 10.19
N ARG A 85 2.03 -14.77 9.30
CA ARG A 85 2.67 -15.54 8.20
C ARG A 85 2.88 -14.76 6.91
N TYR A 86 2.33 -13.56 6.81
CA TYR A 86 2.43 -12.74 5.61
C TYR A 86 3.22 -11.46 5.88
N ALA A 87 4.00 -11.06 4.88
CA ALA A 87 4.74 -9.81 4.85
C ALA A 87 4.52 -9.12 3.50
N LEU A 88 4.67 -7.80 3.50
CA LEU A 88 4.65 -7.02 2.26
C LEU A 88 6.07 -6.81 1.75
N TYR A 89 6.20 -6.85 0.43
CA TYR A 89 7.43 -6.58 -0.29
C TYR A 89 7.16 -5.50 -1.32
N GLU A 90 8.06 -4.53 -1.41
CA GLU A 90 8.05 -3.57 -2.50
C GLU A 90 8.69 -4.20 -3.75
N TYR A 91 8.00 -4.06 -4.88
CA TYR A 91 8.50 -4.49 -6.17
C TYR A 91 8.76 -3.25 -7.03
N SER A 92 9.97 -3.14 -7.58
CA SER A 92 10.30 -2.08 -8.53
C SER A 92 10.40 -2.65 -9.95
N SER A 93 9.56 -2.13 -10.84
CA SER A 93 9.61 -2.50 -12.26
C SER A 93 10.90 -2.03 -12.96
N SER A 94 11.63 -1.07 -12.39
CA SER A 94 12.88 -0.57 -12.98
C SER A 94 14.07 -1.51 -12.78
N THR A 95 14.09 -2.27 -11.68
CA THR A 95 15.16 -3.22 -11.36
C THR A 95 14.72 -4.67 -11.57
N GLY A 96 13.41 -4.94 -11.61
CA GLY A 96 12.87 -6.31 -11.66
C GLY A 96 13.07 -7.07 -10.34
N GLU A 97 13.55 -6.39 -9.30
CA GLU A 97 13.90 -6.99 -8.02
C GLU A 97 12.85 -6.67 -6.95
N HIS A 98 12.64 -7.63 -6.05
CA HIS A 98 11.99 -7.38 -4.77
C HIS A 98 12.99 -6.67 -3.86
N PHE A 99 12.63 -5.51 -3.32
CA PHE A 99 13.48 -4.91 -2.28
C PHE A 99 13.46 -5.86 -1.07
N ASN A 100 14.62 -6.46 -0.77
CA ASN A 100 14.81 -7.62 0.11
C ASN A 100 14.48 -7.39 1.59
N LYS A 101 13.84 -6.28 1.97
CA LYS A 101 13.41 -6.03 3.34
C LYS A 101 11.89 -6.23 3.44
N PRO A 102 11.41 -7.38 3.95
CA PRO A 102 9.99 -7.54 4.24
C PRO A 102 9.56 -6.49 5.26
N MET A 103 8.47 -5.77 4.97
CA MET A 103 7.75 -5.01 5.98
C MET A 103 7.01 -6.03 6.86
N LYS A 104 7.65 -6.42 7.97
CA LYS A 104 7.08 -7.41 8.90
C LYS A 104 6.01 -6.76 9.78
N PRO A 105 4.85 -7.41 9.99
CA PRO A 105 3.79 -6.88 10.84
C PRO A 105 4.16 -6.87 12.33
N GLU A 106 5.16 -7.64 12.77
CA GLU A 106 5.64 -7.67 14.15
C GLU A 106 6.66 -6.56 14.40
N GLY A 107 6.28 -5.58 15.21
CA GLY A 107 7.18 -4.55 15.76
C GLY A 107 7.37 -3.30 14.91
N ASP A 108 6.91 -3.29 13.65
CA ASP A 108 7.17 -2.17 12.75
C ASP A 108 5.99 -1.19 12.69
N ARG A 109 6.16 -0.02 13.33
CA ARG A 109 5.28 1.15 13.15
C ARG A 109 5.55 1.88 11.83
N THR A 110 6.30 1.25 10.91
CA THR A 110 6.63 1.86 9.62
C THR A 110 5.36 2.03 8.80
N THR A 111 5.00 3.29 8.68
CA THR A 111 4.04 3.80 7.72
C THR A 111 4.60 3.63 6.32
N ILE A 112 3.74 3.20 5.39
CA ILE A 112 4.00 3.14 3.94
C ILE A 112 4.00 4.53 3.30
#